data_AF-A0A1G3A094-F1
#
_entry.id   AF-A0A1G3A094-F1
#
_cell.length_a   1.000
_cell.length_b   1.000
_cell.length_c   1.000
_cell.angle_alpha   90.00
_cell.angle_beta   90.00
_cell.angle_gamma   90.00
#
_symmetry.space_group_name_H-M   'P 1'
#
loop_
_entity.id
_entity.type
_entity.pdbx_description
1 polymer ?
#
loop_
_entity_poly.entity_id
_entity_poly.type
_entity_poly.pdbx_seq_one_letter_code
_entity_poly.pdbx_strand_id
1 'polypeptide(L)'
;MKKVAIFTEGQSEQIFVRHFLEEKIGWERISFRCLKLYSNTLFDVPFSHCSSNADVYFLLINVGNDEKVLSAIREREEELIKKGYEKIIALRDMYSESYCRRSTRQISDSITENFLSHWRSTIQTMSEPSKISIQVAIMELEAWFLGMYSIFEKIDSKLNIGYIQSELGFNLRSVDPQKEFFHPSDTLNSIFRLIGSQYRKSKGEVENICSKIKSTDYCTTFMDGRCSSFKEFYQELLTLAQKT
;
A
#
# COMPACT_ATOMS: atom_id res chain seq x y z
N MET A 1 12.14 -0.15 21.67
CA MET A 1 11.80 0.22 20.28
C MET A 1 11.38 -1.04 19.54
N LYS A 2 10.10 -1.15 19.20
CA LYS A 2 9.55 -2.28 18.43
C LYS A 2 10.14 -2.29 17.03
N LYS A 3 10.41 -3.46 16.44
CA LYS A 3 10.94 -3.57 15.06
C LYS A 3 9.95 -4.28 14.14
N VAL A 4 9.66 -3.65 13.01
CA VAL A 4 8.73 -4.15 12.00
C VAL A 4 9.41 -4.14 10.63
N ALA A 5 9.30 -5.22 9.87
CA ALA A 5 9.74 -5.26 8.48
C ALA A 5 8.51 -5.23 7.56
N ILE A 6 8.52 -4.39 6.54
CA ILE A 6 7.47 -4.30 5.54
C ILE A 6 8.09 -4.55 4.17
N PHE A 7 7.68 -5.64 3.54
CA PHE A 7 8.08 -6.00 2.18
C PHE A 7 6.99 -5.55 1.23
N THR A 8 7.33 -4.63 0.35
CA THR A 8 6.42 -4.10 -0.66
C THR A 8 6.73 -4.70 -2.02
N GLU A 9 5.70 -4.91 -2.83
CA GLU A 9 5.85 -5.33 -4.23
C GLU A 9 6.74 -4.38 -5.02
N GLY A 10 6.46 -3.09 -4.95
CA GLY A 10 7.13 -2.08 -5.75
C GLY A 10 7.50 -0.82 -5.00
N GLN A 11 7.85 0.20 -5.78
CA GLN A 11 8.22 1.51 -5.29
C GLN A 11 7.01 2.31 -4.82
N SER A 12 5.85 2.17 -5.48
CA SER A 12 4.67 2.96 -5.16
C SER A 12 4.17 2.68 -3.75
N GLU A 13 4.11 1.40 -3.38
CA GLU A 13 3.69 0.94 -2.06
C GLU A 13 4.71 1.35 -0.99
N GLN A 14 6.01 1.29 -1.29
CA GLN A 14 7.06 1.75 -0.37
C GLN A 14 6.91 3.24 -0.05
N ILE A 15 6.65 4.07 -1.08
CA ILE A 15 6.40 5.51 -0.92
C ILE A 15 5.13 5.74 -0.10
N PHE A 16 4.04 5.06 -0.45
CA PHE A 16 2.78 5.17 0.27
C PHE A 16 2.91 4.83 1.75
N VAL A 17 3.54 3.70 2.08
CA VAL A 17 3.77 3.28 3.46
C VAL A 17 4.58 4.34 4.21
N ARG A 18 5.64 4.89 3.60
CA ARG A 18 6.46 5.92 4.23
C ARG A 18 5.63 7.16 4.61
N HIS A 19 4.87 7.72 3.67
CA HIS A 19 4.01 8.89 3.93
C HIS A 19 2.91 8.57 4.93
N PHE A 20 2.34 7.37 4.87
CA PHE A 20 1.35 6.91 5.84
C PHE A 20 1.91 6.91 7.27
N LEU A 21 3.10 6.31 7.47
CA LEU A 21 3.72 6.24 8.79
C LEU A 21 4.02 7.65 9.35
N GLU A 22 4.52 8.54 8.49
CA GLU A 22 4.75 9.95 8.81
C GLU A 22 3.46 10.66 9.26
N GLU A 23 2.39 10.61 8.47
CA GLU A 23 1.13 11.35 8.73
C GLU A 23 0.28 10.72 9.85
N LYS A 24 0.40 9.41 10.11
CA LYS A 24 -0.41 8.69 11.11
C LYS A 24 0.28 8.46 12.44
N ILE A 25 1.59 8.25 12.45
CA ILE A 25 2.33 7.95 13.68
C ILE A 25 3.14 9.16 14.17
N GLY A 26 3.68 9.96 13.25
CA GLY A 26 4.53 11.12 13.53
C GLY A 26 6.02 10.79 13.43
N TRP A 27 6.79 11.67 12.77
CA TRP A 27 8.23 11.52 12.50
C TRP A 27 9.06 11.31 13.77
N GLU A 28 8.68 11.94 14.88
CA GLU A 28 9.41 11.85 16.14
C GLU A 28 9.30 10.47 16.77
N ARG A 29 8.21 9.73 16.51
CA ARG A 29 7.89 8.44 17.11
C ARG A 29 8.36 7.25 16.28
N ILE A 30 8.87 7.48 15.07
CA ILE A 30 9.32 6.42 14.18
C ILE A 30 10.77 6.62 13.73
N SER A 31 11.44 5.52 13.46
CA SER A 31 12.62 5.47 12.60
C SER A 31 12.34 4.51 11.47
N PHE A 32 12.88 4.74 10.28
CA PHE A 32 12.76 3.76 9.22
C PHE A 32 13.91 3.80 8.23
N ARG A 33 14.22 2.64 7.66
CA ARG A 33 15.21 2.49 6.59
C ARG A 33 14.53 1.95 5.35
N CYS A 34 14.78 2.59 4.22
CA CYS A 34 14.25 2.16 2.93
C CYS A 34 15.33 1.41 2.16
N LEU A 35 15.00 0.20 1.70
CA LEU A 35 15.86 -0.66 0.91
C LEU A 35 15.16 -1.05 -0.39
N LYS A 36 15.95 -1.39 -1.41
CA LYS A 36 15.51 -2.07 -2.62
C LYS A 36 16.21 -3.42 -2.73
N LEU A 37 15.46 -4.46 -3.03
CA LEU A 37 15.99 -5.77 -3.36
C LEU A 37 16.29 -5.83 -4.86
N TYR A 38 17.51 -6.20 -5.21
CA TYR A 38 17.91 -6.44 -6.60
C TYR A 38 18.92 -7.58 -6.64
N SER A 39 18.67 -8.59 -7.46
CA SER A 39 19.53 -9.79 -7.56
C SER A 39 19.88 -10.38 -6.19
N ASN A 40 18.84 -10.55 -5.35
CA ASN A 40 18.92 -11.05 -3.97
C ASN A 40 19.74 -10.19 -2.99
N THR A 41 20.22 -9.02 -3.42
CA THR A 41 21.03 -8.09 -2.62
C THR A 41 20.20 -6.87 -2.24
N LEU A 42 20.34 -6.42 -1.00
CA LEU A 42 19.65 -5.24 -0.48
C LEU A 42 20.51 -4.00 -0.68
N PHE A 43 19.94 -2.98 -1.30
CA PHE A 43 20.57 -1.69 -1.54
C PHE A 43 19.81 -0.59 -0.80
N ASP A 44 20.53 0.33 -0.16
CA ASP A 44 19.92 1.53 0.40
C ASP A 44 19.30 2.39 -0.69
N VAL A 45 18.12 2.93 -0.38
CA VAL A 45 17.51 3.99 -1.17
C VAL A 45 17.30 5.23 -0.30
N PRO A 46 17.17 6.43 -0.90
CA PRO A 46 16.98 7.67 -0.16
C PRO A 46 15.74 7.65 0.76
N PHE A 47 15.63 8.68 1.61
CA PHE A 47 14.53 8.94 2.55
C PHE A 47 14.51 8.07 3.81
N SER A 48 15.62 7.42 4.17
CA SER A 48 15.72 6.82 5.52
C SER A 48 15.64 7.91 6.59
N HIS A 49 14.99 7.59 7.71
CA HIS A 49 14.75 8.49 8.83
C HIS A 49 15.22 7.86 10.14
N CYS A 50 15.83 8.66 11.00
CA CYS A 50 16.22 8.25 12.33
C CYS A 50 15.78 9.30 13.36
N SER A 51 15.09 8.83 14.39
CA SER A 51 14.71 9.61 15.57
C SER A 51 15.23 8.91 16.82
N SER A 52 15.84 9.69 17.73
CA SER A 52 16.28 9.20 19.04
C SER A 52 15.10 8.81 19.95
N ASN A 53 13.91 9.33 19.66
CA ASN A 53 12.68 9.12 20.45
C ASN A 53 11.76 8.07 19.82
N ALA A 54 12.26 7.29 18.86
CA ALA A 54 11.42 6.34 18.13
C ALA A 54 10.88 5.23 19.03
N ASP A 55 9.55 5.12 19.05
CA ASP A 55 8.83 4.00 19.65
C ASP A 55 8.97 2.75 18.77
N VAL A 56 8.96 2.94 17.44
CA VAL A 56 8.95 1.86 16.44
C VAL A 56 9.99 2.12 15.34
N TYR A 57 10.70 1.08 14.96
CA TYR A 57 11.59 1.04 13.81
C TYR A 57 10.98 0.21 12.68
N PHE A 58 10.95 0.78 11.46
CA PHE A 58 10.50 0.09 10.26
C PHE A 58 11.64 -0.20 9.28
N LEU A 59 11.69 -1.40 8.75
CA LEU A 59 12.50 -1.74 7.59
C LEU A 59 11.59 -1.88 6.38
N LEU A 60 11.65 -0.92 5.45
CA LEU A 60 10.81 -0.92 4.24
C LEU A 60 11.62 -1.49 3.08
N ILE A 61 11.24 -2.65 2.56
CA ILE A 61 11.96 -3.34 1.48
C ILE A 61 11.08 -3.38 0.24
N ASN A 62 11.47 -2.63 -0.79
CA ASN A 62 10.90 -2.76 -2.12
C ASN A 62 11.49 -4.00 -2.82
N VAL A 63 10.66 -5.01 -3.04
CA VAL A 63 11.06 -6.29 -3.67
C VAL A 63 11.26 -6.14 -5.18
N GLY A 64 10.51 -5.23 -5.81
CA GLY A 64 10.58 -4.92 -7.23
C GLY A 64 9.96 -5.97 -8.15
N ASN A 65 9.21 -6.93 -7.59
CA ASN A 65 8.53 -7.99 -8.34
C ASN A 65 7.38 -8.57 -7.49
N ASP A 66 6.19 -8.56 -8.06
CA ASP A 66 4.89 -8.98 -7.50
C ASP A 66 4.86 -10.44 -7.05
N GLU A 67 5.49 -11.33 -7.82
CA GLU A 67 5.52 -12.76 -7.52
C GLU A 67 6.56 -13.13 -6.44
N LYS A 68 7.45 -12.19 -6.06
CA LYS A 68 8.59 -12.48 -5.17
C LYS A 68 8.45 -11.98 -3.74
N VAL A 69 7.37 -11.30 -3.38
CA VAL A 69 7.24 -10.74 -2.02
C VAL A 69 7.33 -11.82 -0.94
N LEU A 70 6.56 -12.90 -1.08
CA LEU A 70 6.55 -13.98 -0.08
C LEU A 70 7.82 -14.83 -0.09
N SER A 71 8.45 -15.04 -1.25
CA SER A 71 9.73 -15.74 -1.31
C SER A 71 10.85 -14.91 -0.70
N ALA A 72 10.87 -13.59 -0.94
CA ALA A 72 11.82 -12.68 -0.33
C ALA A 72 11.69 -12.65 1.21
N ILE A 73 10.45 -12.74 1.73
CA ILE A 73 10.19 -12.91 3.17
C ILE A 73 10.74 -14.25 3.66
N ARG A 74 10.38 -15.37 3.01
CA ARG A 74 10.81 -16.72 3.41
C ARG A 74 12.33 -16.83 3.55
N GLU A 75 13.07 -16.22 2.64
CA GLU A 75 14.55 -16.24 2.66
C GLU A 75 15.17 -15.42 3.81
N ARG A 76 14.41 -14.52 4.44
CA ARG A 76 14.94 -13.49 5.36
C ARG A 76 14.29 -13.49 6.73
N GLU A 77 13.14 -14.11 6.88
CA GLU A 77 12.35 -14.07 8.11
C GLU A 77 13.13 -14.54 9.33
N GLU A 78 13.87 -15.64 9.24
CA GLU A 78 14.60 -16.20 10.37
C GLU A 78 15.65 -15.22 10.88
N GLU A 79 16.39 -14.59 9.96
CA GLU A 79 17.42 -13.61 10.29
C GLU A 79 16.80 -12.29 10.80
N LEU A 80 15.64 -11.88 10.28
CA LEU A 80 14.91 -10.73 10.81
C LEU A 80 14.43 -11.02 12.24
N ILE A 81 13.88 -12.19 12.50
CA ILE A 81 13.40 -12.59 13.83
C ILE A 81 14.57 -12.67 14.81
N LYS A 82 15.72 -13.26 14.42
CA LYS A 82 16.95 -13.24 15.24
C LYS A 82 17.43 -11.82 15.54
N LYS A 83 17.22 -10.86 14.62
CA LYS A 83 17.54 -9.43 14.82
C LYS A 83 16.50 -8.67 15.65
N GLY A 84 15.48 -9.38 16.16
CA GLY A 84 14.45 -8.85 17.04
C GLY A 84 13.29 -8.16 16.31
N TYR A 85 13.06 -8.46 15.03
CA TYR A 85 11.84 -8.02 14.35
C TYR A 85 10.64 -8.82 14.87
N GLU A 86 9.67 -8.10 15.43
CA GLU A 86 8.49 -8.68 16.07
C GLU A 86 7.35 -8.94 15.07
N LYS A 87 7.38 -8.24 13.94
CA LYS A 87 6.38 -8.35 12.88
C LYS A 87 7.01 -8.20 11.51
N ILE A 88 6.53 -9.00 10.55
CA ILE A 88 6.83 -8.90 9.14
C ILE A 88 5.51 -8.74 8.38
N ILE A 89 5.41 -7.74 7.51
CA ILE A 89 4.21 -7.44 6.73
C ILE A 89 4.57 -7.54 5.25
N ALA A 90 3.84 -8.36 4.50
CA ALA A 90 3.82 -8.31 3.04
C ALA A 90 2.74 -7.30 2.60
N LEU A 91 3.10 -6.36 1.72
CA LEU A 91 2.14 -5.49 1.05
C LEU A 91 2.32 -5.64 -0.47
N ARG A 92 1.23 -5.97 -1.16
CA ARG A 92 1.25 -6.21 -2.61
C ARG A 92 -0.06 -5.82 -3.27
N ASP A 93 -0.03 -5.75 -4.59
CA ASP A 93 -1.24 -5.63 -5.41
C ASP A 93 -1.88 -7.03 -5.59
N MET A 94 -3.21 -7.05 -5.73
CA MET A 94 -3.95 -8.27 -6.11
C MET A 94 -3.90 -8.48 -7.63
N TYR A 95 -3.82 -7.40 -8.40
CA TYR A 95 -3.73 -7.46 -9.85
C TYR A 95 -2.47 -8.22 -10.24
N SER A 96 -2.65 -9.20 -11.12
CA SER A 96 -1.57 -9.96 -11.73
C SER A 96 -2.09 -10.60 -13.01
N GLU A 97 -1.18 -11.03 -13.89
CA GLU A 97 -1.53 -11.79 -15.08
C GLU A 97 -2.33 -13.07 -14.71
N SER A 98 -1.95 -13.72 -13.60
CA SER A 98 -2.64 -14.90 -13.09
C SER A 98 -4.08 -14.59 -12.65
N TYR A 99 -4.32 -13.44 -12.01
CA TYR A 99 -5.66 -12.99 -11.66
C TYR A 99 -6.48 -12.70 -12.91
N CYS A 100 -5.91 -11.99 -13.88
CA CYS A 100 -6.57 -11.63 -15.14
C CYS A 100 -7.08 -12.85 -15.90
N ARG A 101 -6.25 -13.90 -16.00
CA ARG A 101 -6.61 -15.16 -16.68
C ARG A 101 -7.76 -15.89 -16.02
N ARG A 102 -7.82 -15.87 -14.68
CA ARG A 102 -8.86 -16.58 -13.91
C ARG A 102 -10.18 -15.82 -13.85
N SER A 103 -10.11 -14.50 -13.86
CA SER A 103 -11.26 -13.61 -13.63
C SER A 103 -11.88 -13.02 -14.89
N THR A 104 -11.34 -13.35 -16.06
CA THR A 104 -11.74 -12.74 -17.33
C THR A 104 -11.73 -11.21 -17.28
N ARG A 105 -10.73 -10.65 -16.58
CA ARG A 105 -10.54 -9.20 -16.39
C ARG A 105 -11.69 -8.48 -15.66
N GLN A 106 -12.22 -9.12 -14.61
CA GLN A 106 -13.22 -8.53 -13.73
C GLN A 106 -12.85 -8.77 -12.26
N ILE A 107 -13.32 -7.92 -11.36
CA ILE A 107 -13.11 -8.14 -9.93
C ILE A 107 -14.03 -9.26 -9.48
N SER A 108 -13.48 -10.26 -8.79
CA SER A 108 -14.22 -11.43 -8.31
C SER A 108 -13.80 -11.80 -6.90
N ASP A 109 -14.72 -11.70 -5.95
CA ASP A 109 -14.48 -12.02 -4.53
C ASP A 109 -14.00 -13.46 -4.34
N SER A 110 -14.55 -14.41 -5.08
CA SER A 110 -14.15 -15.82 -4.99
C SER A 110 -12.72 -16.05 -5.47
N ILE A 111 -12.30 -15.36 -6.53
CA ILE A 111 -10.93 -15.45 -7.05
C ILE A 111 -9.98 -14.74 -6.09
N THR A 112 -10.34 -13.55 -5.63
CA THR A 112 -9.62 -12.79 -4.58
C THR A 112 -9.35 -13.68 -3.36
N GLU A 113 -10.37 -14.34 -2.81
CA GLU A 113 -10.19 -15.22 -1.64
C GLU A 113 -9.35 -16.46 -1.96
N ASN A 114 -9.40 -16.98 -3.18
CA ASN A 114 -8.50 -18.07 -3.61
C ASN A 114 -7.02 -17.64 -3.59
N PHE A 115 -6.71 -16.41 -4.02
CA PHE A 115 -5.33 -15.89 -3.91
C PHE A 115 -4.92 -15.65 -2.46
N LEU A 116 -5.79 -15.02 -1.66
CA LEU A 116 -5.52 -14.76 -0.25
C LEU A 116 -5.28 -16.05 0.53
N SER A 117 -6.12 -17.07 0.35
CA SER A 117 -5.95 -18.38 0.99
C SER A 117 -4.65 -19.08 0.56
N HIS A 118 -4.28 -19.00 -0.71
CA HIS A 118 -3.01 -19.54 -1.19
C HIS A 118 -1.80 -18.84 -0.54
N TRP A 119 -1.82 -17.51 -0.46
CA TRP A 119 -0.75 -16.75 0.20
C TRP A 119 -0.70 -17.00 1.71
N ARG A 120 -1.85 -17.06 2.39
CA ARG A 120 -1.93 -17.43 3.81
C ARG A 120 -1.36 -18.83 4.04
N SER A 121 -1.68 -19.80 3.19
CA SER A 121 -1.11 -21.15 3.24
C SER A 121 0.42 -21.13 3.05
N THR A 122 0.91 -20.33 2.09
CA THR A 122 2.35 -20.13 1.87
C THR A 122 3.06 -19.56 3.10
N ILE A 123 2.40 -18.67 3.84
CA ILE A 123 2.89 -18.14 5.11
C ILE A 123 2.89 -19.23 6.18
N GLN A 124 1.86 -20.09 6.27
CA GLN A 124 1.82 -21.17 7.26
C GLN A 124 2.97 -22.18 7.14
N THR A 125 3.64 -22.26 5.99
CA THR A 125 4.83 -23.12 5.82
C THR A 125 6.14 -22.45 6.24
N MET A 126 6.09 -21.21 6.71
CA MET A 126 7.26 -20.44 7.16
C MET A 126 7.64 -20.81 8.60
N SER A 127 8.83 -20.40 9.03
CA SER A 127 9.39 -20.70 10.36
C SER A 127 8.54 -20.15 11.51
N GLU A 128 8.03 -18.92 11.37
CA GLU A 128 7.31 -18.18 12.41
C GLU A 128 6.07 -17.46 11.84
N PRO A 129 5.07 -18.22 11.35
CA PRO A 129 3.93 -17.67 10.59
C PRO A 129 3.10 -16.67 11.40
N SER A 130 3.06 -16.79 12.72
CA SER A 130 2.32 -15.89 13.61
C SER A 130 2.83 -14.44 13.57
N LYS A 131 4.09 -14.23 13.19
CA LYS A 131 4.73 -12.91 13.06
C LYS A 131 4.55 -12.30 11.67
N ILE A 132 3.95 -13.02 10.74
CA ILE A 132 3.88 -12.63 9.33
C ILE A 132 2.42 -12.37 8.96
N SER A 133 2.13 -11.18 8.42
CA SER A 133 0.82 -10.85 7.86
C SER A 133 0.95 -10.43 6.41
N ILE A 134 -0.12 -10.66 5.63
CA ILE A 134 -0.23 -10.20 4.26
C ILE A 134 -1.36 -9.17 4.17
N GLN A 135 -1.02 -8.03 3.60
CA GLN A 135 -1.90 -6.91 3.28
C GLN A 135 -1.91 -6.76 1.77
N VAL A 136 -3.07 -6.43 1.20
CA VAL A 136 -3.23 -6.43 -0.26
C VAL A 136 -4.04 -5.24 -0.69
N ALA A 137 -3.55 -4.46 -1.64
CA ALA A 137 -4.39 -3.49 -2.35
C ALA A 137 -5.17 -4.24 -3.44
N ILE A 138 -6.50 -4.20 -3.38
CA ILE A 138 -7.33 -4.89 -4.37
C ILE A 138 -7.18 -4.19 -5.73
N MET A 139 -6.91 -5.02 -6.73
CA MET A 139 -6.35 -4.65 -8.01
C MET A 139 -5.00 -3.94 -7.85
N GLU A 140 -4.98 -2.66 -7.55
CA GLU A 140 -3.73 -1.90 -7.46
C GLU A 140 -3.80 -0.92 -6.28
N LEU A 141 -2.64 -0.50 -5.76
CA LEU A 141 -2.53 0.58 -4.78
C LEU A 141 -3.35 1.82 -5.16
N GLU A 142 -3.46 2.12 -6.45
CA GLU A 142 -4.25 3.23 -6.97
C GLU A 142 -5.74 3.17 -6.56
N ALA A 143 -6.30 1.99 -6.24
CA ALA A 143 -7.65 1.90 -5.66
C ALA A 143 -7.74 2.65 -4.33
N TRP A 144 -6.68 2.64 -3.51
CA TRP A 144 -6.63 3.39 -2.25
C TRP A 144 -6.53 4.90 -2.51
N PHE A 145 -5.80 5.35 -3.54
CA PHE A 145 -5.78 6.75 -3.94
C PHE A 145 -7.16 7.24 -4.40
N LEU A 146 -7.88 6.44 -5.19
CA LEU A 146 -9.26 6.73 -5.57
C LEU A 146 -10.20 6.76 -4.35
N GLY A 147 -9.92 5.95 -3.33
CA GLY A 147 -10.64 5.96 -2.06
C GLY A 147 -10.42 7.25 -1.27
N MET A 148 -9.22 7.80 -1.35
CA MET A 148 -8.81 9.08 -0.75
C MET A 148 -9.15 10.27 -1.67
N TYR A 149 -10.37 10.29 -2.21
CA TYR A 149 -10.77 11.18 -3.30
C TYR A 149 -10.59 12.68 -3.04
N SER A 150 -10.53 13.12 -1.78
CA SER A 150 -10.26 14.51 -1.40
C SER A 150 -8.88 15.00 -1.84
N ILE A 151 -7.95 14.11 -2.17
CA ILE A 151 -6.59 14.46 -2.61
C ILE A 151 -6.59 15.09 -4.01
N PHE A 152 -7.60 14.80 -4.85
CA PHE A 152 -7.64 15.30 -6.23
C PHE A 152 -7.79 16.82 -6.26
N GLU A 153 -8.67 17.37 -5.44
CA GLU A 153 -8.85 18.82 -5.31
C GLU A 153 -7.61 19.52 -4.72
N LYS A 154 -6.79 18.81 -3.93
CA LYS A 154 -5.50 19.31 -3.40
C LYS A 154 -4.39 19.29 -4.45
N ILE A 155 -4.51 18.43 -5.46
CA ILE A 155 -3.59 18.38 -6.60
C ILE A 155 -3.96 19.51 -7.57
N ASP A 156 -5.25 19.63 -7.89
CA ASP A 156 -5.79 20.71 -8.71
C ASP A 156 -7.25 20.99 -8.30
N SER A 157 -7.55 22.25 -7.96
CA SER A 157 -8.88 22.67 -7.51
C SER A 157 -10.02 22.37 -8.50
N LYS A 158 -9.71 22.17 -9.79
CA LYS A 158 -10.70 21.77 -10.81
C LYS A 158 -11.18 20.33 -10.58
N LEU A 159 -10.34 19.45 -10.04
CA LEU A 159 -10.64 18.04 -9.80
C LEU A 159 -11.48 17.80 -8.53
N ASN A 160 -12.53 18.59 -8.34
CA ASN A 160 -13.52 18.34 -7.31
C ASN A 160 -14.47 17.19 -7.72
N ILE A 161 -15.18 16.63 -6.75
CA ILE A 161 -16.06 15.46 -6.97
C ILE A 161 -17.16 15.72 -7.99
N GLY A 162 -17.73 16.92 -8.02
CA GLY A 162 -18.78 17.27 -8.96
C GLY A 162 -18.28 17.25 -10.40
N TYR A 163 -17.10 17.82 -10.64
CA TYR A 163 -16.47 17.84 -11.96
C TYR A 163 -16.03 16.44 -12.42
N ILE A 164 -15.42 15.65 -11.54
CA ILE A 164 -15.06 14.26 -11.86
C ILE A 164 -16.30 13.45 -12.23
N GLN A 165 -17.39 13.60 -11.47
CA GLN A 165 -18.63 12.89 -11.75
C GLN A 165 -19.27 13.32 -13.07
N SER A 166 -19.28 14.62 -13.39
CA SER A 166 -19.89 15.10 -14.64
C SER A 166 -19.13 14.61 -15.88
N GLU A 167 -17.80 14.54 -15.80
CA GLU A 167 -16.95 14.16 -16.95
C GLU A 167 -16.76 12.65 -17.09
N LEU A 168 -16.68 11.91 -15.99
CA LEU A 168 -16.32 10.47 -16.01
C LEU A 168 -17.48 9.54 -15.64
N GLY A 169 -18.62 10.08 -15.21
CA GLY A 169 -19.85 9.30 -14.99
C GLY A 169 -19.89 8.47 -13.70
N PHE A 170 -18.90 8.60 -12.81
CA PHE A 170 -18.89 7.95 -11.50
C PHE A 170 -18.62 8.95 -10.37
N ASN A 171 -19.17 8.67 -9.18
CA ASN A 171 -18.96 9.51 -8.00
C ASN A 171 -18.02 8.82 -7.00
N LEU A 172 -16.80 9.34 -6.87
CA LEU A 172 -15.78 8.81 -5.96
C LEU A 172 -16.12 8.91 -4.47
N ARG A 173 -17.18 9.64 -4.08
CA ARG A 173 -17.68 9.64 -2.69
C ARG A 173 -18.57 8.44 -2.38
N SER A 174 -19.25 7.88 -3.38
CA SER A 174 -20.21 6.78 -3.18
C SER A 174 -19.72 5.44 -3.72
N VAL A 175 -18.92 5.43 -4.78
CA VAL A 175 -18.38 4.20 -5.37
C VAL A 175 -17.24 3.65 -4.52
N ASP A 176 -17.18 2.33 -4.37
CA ASP A 176 -16.08 1.63 -3.72
C ASP A 176 -15.01 1.27 -4.78
N PRO A 177 -13.85 1.94 -4.80
CA PRO A 177 -12.86 1.76 -5.86
C PRO A 177 -12.35 0.33 -6.02
N GLN A 178 -12.22 -0.42 -4.92
CA GLN A 178 -11.76 -1.81 -4.97
C GLN A 178 -12.80 -2.80 -5.50
N LYS A 179 -14.04 -2.36 -5.74
CA LYS A 179 -15.11 -3.18 -6.33
C LYS A 179 -15.46 -2.76 -7.75
N GLU A 180 -15.29 -1.48 -8.04
CA GLU A 180 -15.66 -0.90 -9.34
C GLU A 180 -14.54 -0.99 -10.38
N PHE A 181 -13.31 -0.62 -9.99
CA PHE A 181 -12.26 -0.36 -10.98
C PHE A 181 -11.31 -1.53 -11.10
N PHE A 182 -11.45 -2.33 -12.17
CA PHE A 182 -10.54 -3.44 -12.45
C PHE A 182 -9.10 -2.98 -12.75
N HIS A 183 -8.95 -1.79 -13.36
CA HIS A 183 -7.66 -1.10 -13.55
C HIS A 183 -7.70 0.29 -12.89
N PRO A 184 -7.51 0.37 -11.55
CA PRO A 184 -7.54 1.65 -10.84
C PRO A 184 -6.56 2.69 -11.39
N SER A 185 -5.39 2.27 -11.90
CA SER A 185 -4.42 3.15 -12.55
C SER A 185 -4.97 3.85 -13.80
N ASP A 186 -5.80 3.17 -14.61
CA ASP A 186 -6.45 3.77 -15.79
C ASP A 186 -7.53 4.79 -15.37
N THR A 187 -8.29 4.48 -14.32
CA THR A 187 -9.26 5.43 -13.74
C THR A 187 -8.54 6.67 -13.21
N LEU A 188 -7.43 6.47 -12.48
CA LEU A 188 -6.60 7.56 -11.98
C LEU A 188 -6.07 8.42 -13.13
N ASN A 189 -5.52 7.80 -14.19
CA ASN A 189 -5.07 8.51 -15.38
C ASN A 189 -6.20 9.30 -16.07
N SER A 190 -7.41 8.75 -16.11
CA SER A 190 -8.59 9.43 -16.68
C SER A 190 -8.94 10.70 -15.90
N ILE A 191 -8.82 10.68 -14.57
CA ILE A 191 -8.98 11.88 -13.72
C ILE A 191 -7.90 12.92 -14.03
N PHE A 192 -6.63 12.53 -14.09
CA PHE A 192 -5.53 13.46 -14.41
C PHE A 192 -5.67 14.08 -15.81
N ARG A 193 -6.26 13.36 -16.77
CA ARG A 193 -6.52 13.90 -18.13
C ARG A 193 -7.53 15.05 -18.14
N LEU A 194 -8.42 15.17 -17.16
CA LEU A 194 -9.38 16.28 -17.06
C LEU A 194 -8.72 17.66 -16.87
N ILE A 195 -7.46 17.67 -16.45
CA ILE A 195 -6.60 18.87 -16.32
C ILE A 195 -5.44 18.87 -17.33
N GLY A 196 -5.49 18.04 -18.37
CA GLY A 196 -4.44 17.95 -19.38
C GLY A 196 -3.15 17.27 -18.90
N SER A 197 -3.20 16.58 -17.75
CA SER A 197 -2.08 15.80 -17.22
C SER A 197 -2.23 14.31 -17.55
N GLN A 198 -1.23 13.51 -17.17
CA GLN A 198 -1.24 12.06 -17.28
C GLN A 198 -0.73 11.46 -15.98
N TYR A 199 -1.25 10.29 -15.61
CA TYR A 199 -0.67 9.46 -14.56
C TYR A 199 0.15 8.34 -15.19
N ARG A 200 1.45 8.27 -14.86
CA ARG A 200 2.38 7.27 -15.39
C ARG A 200 2.99 6.35 -14.32
N LYS A 201 2.48 6.40 -13.08
CA LYS A 201 2.97 5.61 -11.93
C LYS A 201 4.48 5.79 -11.70
N SER A 202 5.05 6.93 -12.11
CA SER A 202 6.46 7.22 -11.85
C SER A 202 6.68 7.59 -10.39
N LYS A 203 7.92 7.39 -9.90
CA LYS A 203 8.32 7.79 -8.54
C LYS A 203 7.83 9.20 -8.18
N GLY A 204 8.09 10.17 -9.05
CA GLY A 204 7.78 11.58 -8.79
C GLY A 204 6.28 11.85 -8.69
N GLU A 205 5.46 11.17 -9.51
CA GLU A 205 4.00 11.29 -9.43
C GLU A 205 3.44 10.68 -8.16
N VAL A 206 3.92 9.48 -7.78
CA VAL A 206 3.46 8.82 -6.54
C VAL A 206 3.89 9.63 -5.32
N GLU A 207 5.11 10.18 -5.31
CA GLU A 207 5.56 11.11 -4.28
C GLU A 207 4.68 12.35 -4.20
N ASN A 208 4.35 12.95 -5.35
CA ASN A 208 3.49 14.13 -5.41
C ASN A 208 2.10 13.83 -4.85
N ILE A 209 1.46 12.73 -5.28
CA ILE A 209 0.15 12.28 -4.76
C ILE A 209 0.24 12.08 -3.25
N CYS A 210 1.19 11.27 -2.78
CA CYS A 210 1.33 10.94 -1.36
C CYS A 210 1.57 12.19 -0.49
N SER A 211 2.33 13.18 -0.98
CA SER A 211 2.56 14.43 -0.26
C SER A 211 1.30 15.27 -0.02
N LYS A 212 0.23 15.06 -0.80
CA LYS A 212 -1.07 15.73 -0.62
C LYS A 212 -2.00 14.99 0.33
N ILE A 213 -1.71 13.73 0.64
CA ILE A 213 -2.50 12.94 1.57
C ILE A 213 -2.21 13.44 2.98
N LYS A 214 -3.25 13.76 3.72
CA LYS A 214 -3.19 14.17 5.12
C LYS A 214 -3.84 13.14 6.01
N SER A 215 -3.50 13.18 7.29
CA SER A 215 -4.08 12.31 8.33
C SER A 215 -5.61 12.22 8.26
N THR A 216 -6.30 13.31 7.86
CA THR A 216 -7.76 13.34 7.66
C THR A 216 -8.23 12.48 6.49
N ASP A 217 -7.51 12.44 5.37
CA ASP A 217 -7.91 11.64 4.20
C ASP A 217 -7.84 10.14 4.52
N TYR A 218 -6.75 9.73 5.19
CA TYR A 218 -6.62 8.36 5.69
C TYR A 218 -7.76 8.00 6.66
N CYS A 219 -8.11 8.89 7.58
CA CYS A 219 -9.23 8.67 8.51
C CYS A 219 -10.57 8.57 7.77
N THR A 220 -10.82 9.44 6.78
CA THR A 220 -12.05 9.40 6.00
C THR A 220 -12.20 8.07 5.26
N THR A 221 -11.18 7.64 4.53
CA THR A 221 -11.22 6.34 3.82
C THR A 221 -11.32 5.16 4.79
N PHE A 222 -10.71 5.24 5.97
CA PHE A 222 -10.88 4.21 7.01
C PHE A 222 -12.32 4.13 7.55
N MET A 223 -13.00 5.28 7.71
CA MET A 223 -14.32 5.38 8.34
C MET A 223 -15.49 5.21 7.38
N ASP A 224 -15.34 5.56 6.11
CA ASP A 224 -16.46 5.64 5.17
C ASP A 224 -16.92 4.28 4.60
N GLY A 225 -16.25 3.19 4.99
CA GLY A 225 -16.65 1.82 4.69
C GLY A 225 -16.29 1.33 3.30
N ARG A 226 -15.60 2.15 2.49
CA ARG A 226 -15.06 1.78 1.18
C ARG A 226 -13.62 1.28 1.36
N CYS A 227 -13.05 0.64 0.33
CA CYS A 227 -11.69 0.13 0.40
C CYS A 227 -11.41 -0.73 1.66
N SER A 228 -12.17 -1.81 1.87
CA SER A 228 -11.98 -2.68 3.04
C SER A 228 -10.55 -3.19 3.20
N SER A 229 -9.83 -3.38 2.10
CA SER A 229 -8.40 -3.72 2.11
C SER A 229 -7.51 -2.66 2.75
N PHE A 230 -7.79 -1.38 2.48
CA PHE A 230 -7.09 -0.27 3.14
C PHE A 230 -7.41 -0.24 4.64
N LYS A 231 -8.67 -0.53 5.02
CA LYS A 231 -9.06 -0.61 6.43
C LYS A 231 -8.24 -1.65 7.19
N GLU A 232 -8.07 -2.85 6.64
CA GLU A 232 -7.25 -3.92 7.23
C GLU A 232 -5.79 -3.47 7.41
N PHE A 233 -5.20 -2.88 6.37
CA PHE A 233 -3.85 -2.32 6.41
C PHE A 233 -3.70 -1.20 7.46
N TYR A 234 -4.65 -0.27 7.50
CA TYR A 234 -4.68 0.85 8.44
C TYR A 234 -4.70 0.36 9.88
N GLN A 235 -5.56 -0.63 10.18
CA GLN A 235 -5.67 -1.20 11.52
C GLN A 235 -4.38 -1.91 11.92
N GLU A 236 -3.83 -2.76 11.05
CA GLU A 236 -2.58 -3.48 11.31
C GLU A 236 -1.46 -2.51 11.70
N LEU A 237 -1.22 -1.46 10.91
CA LEU A 237 -0.14 -0.51 11.21
C LEU A 237 -0.40 0.33 12.47
N LEU A 238 -1.64 0.72 12.75
CA LEU A 238 -1.92 1.47 13.98
C LEU A 238 -1.73 0.63 15.24
N THR A 239 -2.08 -0.67 15.23
CA THR A 239 -1.82 -1.53 16.40
C THR A 239 -0.34 -1.64 16.73
N LEU A 240 0.53 -1.52 15.72
CA LEU A 240 1.98 -1.56 15.91
C LEU A 240 2.53 -0.27 16.54
N ALA A 241 1.81 0.84 16.42
CA ALA A 241 2.21 2.17 16.89
C ALA A 241 1.60 2.57 18.25
N GLN A 242 0.70 1.75 18.79
CA GLN A 242 0.14 1.93 20.13
C GLN A 242 1.21 1.63 21.18
N LYS A 243 1.37 2.54 22.15
CA LYS A 243 2.22 2.29 23.32
C LYS A 243 1.61 1.14 24.10
N THR A 244 2.40 0.10 24.32
CA THR A 244 2.05 -1.00 25.22
C THR A 244 2.23 -0.53 26.67
#